data_AF-A0A5N5LBH4-F1
#
_entry.id   AF-A0A5N5LBH4-F1
#
_cell.length_a   1.000
_cell.length_b   1.000
_cell.length_c   1.000
_cell.angle_alpha   90.00
_cell.angle_beta   90.00
_cell.angle_gamma   90.00
#
_symmetry.space_group_name_H-M   'P 1'
#
loop_
_entity.id
_entity.type
_entity.pdbx_description
1 polymer ?
#
loop_
_entity_poly.entity_id
_entity_poly.type
_entity_poly.pdbx_seq_one_letter_code
_entity_poly.pdbx_strand_id
1 'polypeptide(L)'
;MAESLFQTKDQYNCSVCLELMKDPATIPCGHSYCMSCIKAYWEQDEFSRPRCPQCRHEFHTKPALNKNTMLAEILEKLRNTTLQGSPAQPGEVVCDLCTDIKLRAVRSCLECRASYCETHLQPHYDIPALKKHKLVVATEIQTCPRHDKLLEAFCRTDNMCICLSCVMDEHKGHDTVSSAAERDEKQATLEANKCTFVTKRKKREKELHELREATEAHANFKNMPSASGAEESPSRTLQPVVSFSAVSHMVYEFKEKLEIFWKQKVNNVGEILMSSCPEEVPPQVQQFT
;
A
#
# COMPACT_ATOMS: atom_id res chain seq x y z
N MET A 1 15.36 -28.24 12.74
CA MET A 1 15.55 -28.81 11.39
C MET A 1 14.70 -27.99 10.43
N ALA A 2 15.27 -26.89 9.91
CA ALA A 2 14.60 -25.94 9.03
C ALA A 2 15.39 -25.80 7.71
N GLU A 3 15.81 -26.94 7.14
CA GLU A 3 16.65 -26.99 5.94
C GLU A 3 15.91 -27.47 4.68
N SER A 4 14.61 -27.79 4.74
CA SER A 4 13.97 -28.56 3.66
C SER A 4 13.24 -27.75 2.56
N LEU A 5 13.21 -26.41 2.58
CA LEU A 5 12.48 -25.63 1.57
C LEU A 5 13.36 -24.76 0.66
N PHE A 6 14.51 -24.29 1.13
CA PHE A 6 15.46 -23.56 0.26
C PHE A 6 16.31 -24.52 -0.58
N GLN A 7 16.57 -25.72 -0.06
CA GLN A 7 17.42 -26.71 -0.72
C GLN A 7 16.71 -27.51 -1.83
N THR A 8 15.41 -27.27 -2.06
CA THR A 8 14.62 -27.97 -3.09
C THR A 8 14.63 -27.25 -4.44
N LYS A 9 14.81 -25.92 -4.52
CA LYS A 9 14.74 -25.19 -5.81
C LYS A 9 15.92 -25.52 -6.73
N ASP A 10 17.13 -25.63 -6.16
CA ASP A 10 18.35 -25.93 -6.94
C ASP A 10 18.36 -27.34 -7.54
N GLN A 11 17.62 -28.28 -6.94
CA GLN A 11 17.48 -29.66 -7.46
C GLN A 11 16.72 -29.71 -8.78
N TYR A 12 16.01 -28.63 -9.13
CA TYR A 12 15.16 -28.53 -10.31
C TYR A 12 15.69 -27.56 -11.38
N ASN A 13 16.90 -27.04 -11.19
CA ASN A 13 17.53 -26.17 -12.17
C ASN A 13 18.11 -26.99 -13.33
N CYS A 14 17.99 -26.44 -14.53
CA CYS A 14 18.62 -27.02 -15.72
C CYS A 14 20.12 -26.81 -15.63
N SER A 15 20.92 -27.88 -15.72
CA SER A 15 22.39 -27.77 -15.66
C SER A 15 23.04 -27.13 -16.90
N VAL A 16 22.24 -26.75 -17.92
CA VAL A 16 22.72 -26.04 -19.12
C VAL A 16 22.52 -24.53 -18.98
N CYS A 17 21.32 -24.06 -18.63
CA CYS A 17 21.04 -22.62 -18.47
C CYS A 17 21.10 -22.15 -17.01
N LEU A 18 21.26 -23.06 -16.06
CA LEU A 18 21.31 -22.83 -14.60
C LEU A 18 20.03 -22.22 -13.99
N GLU A 19 18.94 -22.19 -14.76
CA GLU A 19 17.62 -21.69 -14.32
C GLU A 19 16.64 -22.84 -14.06
N LEU A 20 15.56 -22.54 -13.32
CA LEU A 20 14.45 -23.48 -13.08
C LEU A 20 13.86 -23.98 -14.41
N MET A 21 13.85 -25.30 -14.62
CA MET A 21 13.53 -25.90 -15.92
C MET A 21 12.21 -25.40 -16.52
N LYS A 22 12.24 -24.94 -17.78
CA LYS A 22 11.05 -24.61 -18.58
C LYS A 22 10.78 -25.74 -19.57
N ASP A 23 9.55 -26.28 -19.53
CA ASP A 23 9.14 -27.46 -20.28
C ASP A 23 10.17 -28.60 -20.15
N PRO A 24 10.30 -29.18 -18.94
CA PRO A 24 11.35 -30.15 -18.66
C PRO A 24 11.21 -31.39 -19.54
N ALA A 25 12.32 -31.86 -20.10
CA ALA A 25 12.42 -33.13 -20.79
C ALA A 25 13.43 -34.02 -20.06
N THR A 26 13.03 -35.27 -19.75
CA THR A 26 13.92 -36.27 -19.15
C THR A 26 14.47 -37.16 -20.26
N ILE A 27 15.79 -37.22 -20.39
CA ILE A 27 16.47 -38.07 -21.38
C ILE A 27 16.71 -39.48 -20.79
N PRO A 28 17.00 -40.53 -21.60
CA PRO A 28 17.00 -41.92 -21.14
C PRO A 28 17.97 -42.24 -20.00
N CYS A 29 19.02 -41.44 -19.79
CA CYS A 29 19.91 -41.60 -18.64
C CYS A 29 19.35 -41.04 -17.32
N GLY A 30 18.12 -40.52 -17.30
CA GLY A 30 17.42 -40.02 -16.11
C GLY A 30 17.62 -38.54 -15.80
N HIS A 31 18.53 -37.82 -16.48
CA HIS A 31 18.72 -36.38 -16.28
C HIS A 31 17.65 -35.56 -17.01
N SER A 32 17.32 -34.40 -16.44
CA SER A 32 16.29 -33.49 -16.96
C SER A 32 16.86 -32.12 -17.30
N TYR A 33 16.32 -31.52 -18.36
CA TYR A 33 16.74 -30.22 -18.87
C TYR A 33 15.53 -29.45 -19.39
N CYS A 34 15.66 -28.13 -19.58
CA CYS A 34 14.74 -27.41 -20.46
C CYS A 34 14.79 -28.06 -21.86
N MET A 35 13.64 -28.32 -22.45
CA MET A 35 13.57 -28.99 -23.76
C MET A 35 14.33 -28.22 -24.85
N SER A 36 14.31 -26.89 -24.80
CA SER A 36 15.09 -26.02 -25.70
C SER A 36 16.61 -26.15 -25.47
N CYS A 37 17.05 -26.23 -24.20
CA CYS A 37 18.47 -26.29 -23.86
C CYS A 37 19.12 -27.59 -24.34
N ILE A 38 18.49 -28.74 -24.09
CA ILE A 38 19.03 -30.02 -24.53
C ILE A 38 18.98 -30.17 -26.05
N LYS A 39 17.93 -29.60 -26.69
CA LYS A 39 17.83 -29.56 -28.15
C LYS A 39 18.97 -28.77 -28.77
N ALA A 40 19.21 -27.55 -28.27
CA ALA A 40 20.30 -26.70 -28.73
C ALA A 40 21.68 -27.33 -28.47
N TYR A 41 21.87 -27.96 -27.31
CA TYR A 41 23.13 -28.64 -26.98
C TYR A 41 23.47 -29.76 -27.99
N TRP A 42 22.49 -30.55 -28.43
CA TRP A 42 22.70 -31.56 -29.47
C TRP A 42 22.82 -31.01 -30.89
N GLU A 43 22.47 -29.75 -31.12
CA GLU A 43 22.56 -29.08 -32.43
C GLU A 43 23.88 -28.32 -32.62
N GLN A 44 24.71 -28.17 -31.58
CA GLN A 44 25.99 -27.47 -31.66
C GLN A 44 27.08 -28.23 -32.43
N ASP A 45 26.99 -29.56 -32.53
CA ASP A 45 27.98 -30.40 -33.21
C ASP A 45 27.26 -31.53 -33.97
N GLU A 46 26.93 -31.24 -35.24
CA GLU A 46 26.20 -32.13 -36.15
C GLU A 46 26.89 -33.49 -36.39
N PHE A 47 28.20 -33.57 -36.12
CA PHE A 47 29.00 -34.78 -36.36
C PHE A 47 29.26 -35.59 -35.09
N SER A 48 28.85 -35.08 -33.92
CA SER A 48 29.04 -35.78 -32.65
C SER A 48 27.85 -36.66 -32.27
N ARG A 49 28.14 -37.79 -31.62
CA ARG A 49 27.11 -38.61 -31.00
C ARG A 49 26.41 -37.78 -29.91
N PRO A 50 25.07 -37.77 -29.83
CA PRO A 50 24.35 -37.06 -28.79
C PRO A 50 24.80 -37.55 -27.41
N ARG A 51 25.14 -36.61 -26.53
CA ARG A 51 25.63 -36.90 -25.17
C ARG A 51 24.81 -36.17 -24.12
N CYS A 52 24.70 -36.77 -22.94
CA CYS A 52 24.16 -36.09 -21.77
C CYS A 52 25.15 -35.03 -21.26
N PRO A 53 24.72 -33.76 -21.06
CA PRO A 53 25.59 -32.71 -20.48
C PRO A 53 26.16 -33.03 -19.10
N GLN A 54 25.44 -33.80 -18.25
CA GLN A 54 25.87 -34.09 -16.88
C GLN A 54 26.74 -35.36 -16.77
N CYS A 55 26.23 -36.52 -17.20
CA CYS A 55 26.94 -37.79 -17.02
C CYS A 55 27.74 -38.24 -18.25
N ARG A 56 27.70 -37.47 -19.34
CA ARG A 56 28.40 -37.76 -20.60
C ARG A 56 28.03 -39.09 -21.27
N HIS A 57 26.93 -39.72 -20.84
CA HIS A 57 26.41 -40.92 -21.48
C HIS A 57 26.12 -40.64 -22.96
N GLU A 58 26.67 -41.49 -23.84
CA GLU A 58 26.51 -41.36 -25.30
C GLU A 58 25.29 -42.16 -25.78
N PHE A 59 24.51 -41.55 -26.66
CA PHE A 59 23.37 -42.21 -27.30
C PHE A 59 23.72 -42.56 -28.74
N HIS A 60 23.26 -43.73 -29.22
CA HIS A 60 23.49 -44.18 -30.59
C HIS A 60 22.71 -43.34 -31.61
N THR A 61 21.52 -42.89 -31.24
CA THR A 61 20.66 -41.99 -32.03
C THR A 61 20.16 -40.87 -31.13
N LYS A 62 19.74 -39.74 -31.72
CA LYS A 62 19.16 -38.62 -30.97
C LYS A 62 17.88 -39.09 -30.27
N PRO A 63 17.84 -39.10 -28.92
CA PRO A 63 16.63 -39.50 -28.21
C PRO A 63 15.46 -38.59 -28.55
N ALA A 64 14.26 -39.16 -28.63
CA ALA A 64 13.04 -38.37 -28.74
C ALA A 64 12.84 -37.54 -27.46
N LEU A 65 12.67 -36.23 -27.62
CA LEU A 65 12.41 -35.31 -26.51
C LEU A 65 10.91 -35.14 -26.35
N ASN A 66 10.40 -35.64 -25.23
CA ASN A 66 9.02 -35.41 -24.80
C ASN A 66 9.03 -34.63 -23.49
N LYS A 67 8.04 -33.74 -23.32
CA LYS A 67 7.83 -33.04 -22.05
C LYS A 67 7.51 -34.06 -20.96
N ASN A 68 8.26 -34.01 -19.87
CA ASN A 68 7.95 -34.74 -18.65
C ASN A 68 6.82 -34.01 -17.93
N THR A 69 5.59 -34.50 -18.09
CA THR A 69 4.37 -33.87 -17.55
C THR A 69 4.35 -33.84 -16.02
N MET A 70 4.82 -34.90 -15.36
CA MET A 70 4.90 -34.94 -13.89
C MET A 70 5.87 -33.91 -13.35
N LEU A 71 7.08 -33.85 -13.92
CA LEU A 71 8.06 -32.85 -13.50
C LEU A 71 7.56 -31.45 -13.83
N ALA A 72 6.93 -31.24 -14.98
CA ALA A 72 6.32 -29.96 -15.33
C ALA A 72 5.26 -29.53 -14.30
N GLU A 73 4.38 -30.43 -13.86
CA GLU A 73 3.37 -30.14 -12.85
C GLU A 73 3.99 -29.77 -11.48
N ILE A 74 5.04 -30.47 -11.06
CA ILE A 74 5.79 -30.14 -9.83
C ILE A 74 6.41 -28.74 -9.93
N LEU A 75 7.04 -28.42 -11.07
CA LEU A 75 7.64 -27.11 -11.31
C LEU A 75 6.59 -26.00 -11.39
N GLU A 76 5.42 -26.28 -11.97
CA GLU A 76 4.30 -25.34 -11.97
C GLU A 76 3.76 -25.10 -10.57
N LYS A 77 3.63 -26.15 -9.74
CA LYS A 77 3.28 -25.98 -8.32
C LYS A 77 4.31 -25.14 -7.59
N LEU A 78 5.61 -25.38 -7.78
CA LEU A 78 6.68 -24.57 -7.19
C LEU A 78 6.63 -23.10 -7.65
N ARG A 79 6.35 -22.85 -8.94
CA ARG A 79 6.14 -21.50 -9.48
C ARG A 79 4.89 -20.85 -8.87
N ASN A 80 3.80 -21.59 -8.74
CA ASN A 80 2.52 -21.07 -8.25
C ASN A 80 2.51 -20.84 -6.73
N THR A 81 3.23 -21.66 -5.96
CA THR A 81 3.50 -21.38 -4.53
C THR A 81 4.28 -20.07 -4.37
N THR A 82 5.14 -19.74 -5.33
CA THR A 82 5.88 -18.46 -5.37
C THR A 82 4.98 -17.28 -5.80
N LEU A 83 3.81 -17.53 -6.42
CA LEU A 83 2.98 -16.52 -7.08
C LEU A 83 1.59 -16.31 -6.43
N GLN A 84 1.38 -16.73 -5.18
CA GLN A 84 0.19 -16.28 -4.44
C GLN A 84 0.34 -14.79 -4.05
N GLY A 85 0.12 -13.90 -5.01
CA GLY A 85 0.16 -12.45 -4.83
C GLY A 85 0.07 -11.71 -6.16
N SER A 86 -0.39 -10.46 -6.10
CA SER A 86 -0.30 -9.54 -7.23
C SER A 86 1.08 -8.88 -7.26
N PRO A 87 1.67 -8.63 -8.45
CA PRO A 87 2.81 -7.74 -8.57
C PRO A 87 2.49 -6.37 -7.97
N ALA A 88 3.44 -5.76 -7.27
CA ALA A 88 3.25 -4.44 -6.69
C ALA A 88 3.10 -3.37 -7.77
N GLN A 89 2.18 -2.43 -7.56
CA GLN A 89 2.02 -1.23 -8.37
C GLN A 89 2.94 -0.09 -7.86
N PRO A 90 3.18 0.96 -8.67
CA PRO A 90 3.94 2.13 -8.21
C PRO A 90 3.32 2.75 -6.94
N GLY A 91 4.13 2.89 -5.89
CA GLY A 91 3.70 3.42 -4.59
C GLY A 91 3.16 2.36 -3.60
N GLU A 92 3.08 1.09 -3.99
CA GLU A 92 2.79 0.00 -3.06
C GLU A 92 4.05 -0.56 -2.42
N VAL A 93 3.95 -0.96 -1.15
CA VAL A 93 5.03 -1.61 -0.41
C VAL A 93 5.27 -3.01 -1.00
N VAL A 94 6.53 -3.32 -1.31
CA VAL A 94 6.94 -4.62 -1.88
C VAL A 94 7.31 -5.62 -0.79
N CYS A 95 7.21 -6.90 -1.11
CA CYS A 95 7.75 -7.95 -0.27
C CYS A 95 9.28 -7.99 -0.34
N ASP A 96 9.94 -8.00 0.83
CA ASP A 96 11.39 -8.01 0.93
C ASP A 96 12.00 -9.35 0.54
N LEU A 97 11.28 -10.46 0.78
CA LEU A 97 11.77 -11.83 0.56
C LEU A 97 11.60 -12.34 -0.88
N CYS A 98 10.79 -11.68 -1.71
CA CYS A 98 10.66 -12.07 -3.12
C CYS A 98 11.96 -11.76 -3.89
N THR A 99 12.54 -12.75 -4.56
CA THR A 99 13.80 -12.58 -5.31
C THR A 99 13.59 -12.13 -6.76
N ASP A 100 12.57 -12.67 -7.43
CA ASP A 100 12.41 -12.50 -8.88
C ASP A 100 11.32 -11.46 -9.18
N ILE A 101 10.06 -11.79 -8.84
CA ILE A 101 8.92 -10.89 -9.00
C ILE A 101 8.59 -10.31 -7.63
N LYS A 102 8.80 -9.00 -7.46
CA LYS A 102 8.44 -8.28 -6.23
C LYS A 102 6.91 -8.19 -6.12
N LEU A 103 6.36 -9.10 -5.33
CA LEU A 103 4.94 -9.11 -4.99
C LEU A 103 4.60 -7.98 -4.02
N ARG A 104 3.35 -7.52 -4.07
CA ARG A 104 2.81 -6.58 -3.09
C ARG A 104 2.87 -7.17 -1.69
N ALA A 105 3.39 -6.42 -0.74
CA ALA A 105 3.31 -6.77 0.67
C ALA A 105 1.89 -6.56 1.18
N VAL A 106 1.42 -7.50 1.99
CA VAL A 106 0.11 -7.42 2.66
C VAL A 106 0.27 -6.98 4.11
N ARG A 107 1.38 -7.36 4.75
CA ARG A 107 1.71 -7.00 6.13
C ARG A 107 3.20 -6.71 6.29
N SER A 108 3.50 -5.88 7.27
CA SER A 108 4.86 -5.62 7.76
C SER A 108 5.02 -6.17 9.17
N CYS A 109 6.19 -6.68 9.51
CA CYS A 109 6.54 -7.10 10.87
C CYS A 109 7.49 -6.09 11.49
N LEU A 110 7.11 -5.54 12.66
CA LEU A 110 7.91 -4.51 13.32
C LEU A 110 9.20 -5.06 13.94
N GLU A 111 9.19 -6.32 14.37
CA GLU A 111 10.36 -6.99 14.94
C GLU A 111 11.36 -7.42 13.86
N CYS A 112 10.87 -7.98 12.75
CA CYS A 112 11.71 -8.37 11.62
C CYS A 112 12.14 -7.18 10.75
N ARG A 113 11.43 -6.05 10.86
CA ARG A 113 11.64 -4.84 10.05
C ARG A 113 11.59 -5.14 8.56
N ALA A 114 10.62 -5.97 8.19
CA ALA A 114 10.42 -6.43 6.82
C ALA A 114 8.92 -6.54 6.49
N SER A 115 8.64 -6.48 5.20
CA SER A 115 7.33 -6.53 4.59
C SER A 115 7.16 -7.81 3.76
N TYR A 116 5.99 -8.42 3.87
CA TYR A 116 5.72 -9.78 3.41
C TYR A 116 4.49 -9.81 2.50
N CYS A 117 4.60 -10.50 1.37
CA CYS A 117 3.45 -10.99 0.61
C CYS A 117 2.78 -12.15 1.37
N GLU A 118 1.60 -12.58 0.94
CA GLU A 118 0.82 -13.60 1.62
C GLU A 118 1.63 -14.88 1.88
N THR A 119 2.35 -15.39 0.87
CA THR A 119 3.21 -16.58 1.00
C THR A 119 4.29 -16.40 2.06
N HIS A 120 5.00 -15.27 2.05
CA HIS A 120 6.10 -15.03 2.98
C HIS A 120 5.63 -14.59 4.37
N LEU A 121 4.34 -14.27 4.52
CA LEU A 121 3.71 -13.95 5.79
C LEU A 121 3.33 -15.22 6.58
N GLN A 122 2.99 -16.33 5.90
CA GLN A 122 2.56 -17.59 6.52
C GLN A 122 3.43 -18.07 7.71
N PRO A 123 4.79 -17.99 7.66
CA PRO A 123 5.62 -18.38 8.79
C PRO A 123 5.31 -17.63 10.09
N HIS A 124 4.81 -16.39 10.03
CA HIS A 124 4.38 -15.64 11.22
C HIS A 124 3.11 -16.22 11.86
N TYR A 125 2.28 -16.93 11.09
CA TYR A 125 1.10 -17.63 11.61
C TYR A 125 1.37 -19.07 11.99
N ASP A 126 2.39 -19.71 11.43
CA ASP A 126 2.64 -21.14 11.67
C ASP A 126 3.70 -21.37 12.74
N ILE A 127 4.77 -20.57 12.76
CA ILE A 127 5.93 -20.78 13.62
C ILE A 127 5.69 -20.13 14.99
N PRO A 128 5.69 -20.91 16.11
CA PRO A 128 5.41 -20.37 17.44
C PRO A 128 6.29 -19.18 17.86
N ALA A 129 7.56 -19.20 17.45
CA ALA A 129 8.49 -18.11 17.74
C ALA A 129 8.13 -16.80 17.04
N LEU A 130 7.49 -16.87 15.87
CA LEU A 130 7.12 -15.71 15.05
C LEU A 130 5.67 -15.23 15.29
N LYS A 131 4.80 -16.07 15.86
CA LYS A 131 3.41 -15.71 16.23
C LYS A 131 3.28 -14.52 17.15
N LYS A 132 4.31 -14.27 17.97
CA LYS A 132 4.36 -13.14 18.91
C LYS A 132 4.80 -11.83 18.25
N HIS A 133 5.24 -11.87 16.99
CA HIS A 133 5.66 -10.68 16.29
C HIS A 133 4.44 -9.84 15.93
N LYS A 134 4.56 -8.53 16.08
CA LYS A 134 3.51 -7.58 15.76
C LYS A 134 3.46 -7.35 14.26
N LEU A 135 2.38 -7.85 13.65
CA LEU A 135 2.05 -7.66 12.25
C LEU A 135 1.06 -6.53 12.07
N VAL A 136 1.34 -5.70 11.09
CA VAL A 136 0.58 -4.47 10.81
C VAL A 136 0.35 -4.33 9.31
N VAL A 137 -0.55 -3.43 8.89
CA VAL A 137 -0.77 -3.17 7.46
C VAL A 137 0.57 -2.82 6.80
N ALA A 138 0.80 -3.39 5.60
CA ALA A 138 2.04 -3.14 4.87
C ALA A 138 2.27 -1.64 4.72
N THR A 139 3.37 -1.17 5.31
CA THR A 139 3.79 0.22 5.28
C THR A 139 5.31 0.27 5.14
N GLU A 140 5.83 1.38 4.66
CA GLU A 140 7.27 1.62 4.74
C GLU A 140 7.66 1.76 6.22
N ILE A 141 8.49 0.82 6.69
CA ILE A 141 8.98 0.83 8.07
C ILE A 141 10.10 1.85 8.13
N GLN A 142 9.85 3.01 8.73
CA GLN A 142 10.91 4.00 8.95
C GLN A 142 11.71 3.66 10.21
N THR A 143 13.03 3.61 10.06
CA THR A 143 13.97 3.44 11.17
C THR A 143 14.78 4.71 11.37
N CYS A 144 15.24 4.91 12.61
CA CYS A 144 16.14 5.99 12.94
C CYS A 144 17.43 5.86 12.12
N PRO A 145 17.82 6.87 11.33
CA PRO A 145 18.99 6.77 10.45
C PRO A 145 20.31 6.63 11.23
N ARG A 146 20.32 7.06 12.50
CA ARG A 146 21.50 6.99 13.36
C ARG A 146 21.61 5.70 14.15
N HIS A 147 20.48 5.18 14.63
CA HIS A 147 20.45 4.07 15.59
C HIS A 147 19.90 2.78 14.99
N ASP A 148 19.35 2.83 13.78
CA ASP A 148 18.62 1.74 13.14
C ASP A 148 17.62 1.09 14.12
N LYS A 149 16.74 1.92 14.68
CA LYS A 149 15.69 1.53 15.64
C LYS A 149 14.37 2.16 15.24
N LEU A 150 13.26 1.54 15.62
CA LEU A 150 11.93 2.08 15.35
C LEU A 150 11.74 3.47 15.97
N LEU A 151 11.00 4.32 15.28
CA LEU A 151 10.68 5.67 15.71
C LEU A 151 9.47 5.68 16.67
N GLU A 152 9.69 5.12 17.86
CA GLU A 152 8.64 4.87 18.86
C GLU A 152 8.22 6.10 19.68
N ALA A 153 9.00 7.19 19.61
CA ALA A 153 8.73 8.44 20.32
C ALA A 153 8.60 9.64 19.37
N PHE A 154 7.90 10.67 19.82
CA PHE A 154 7.78 11.95 19.14
C PHE A 154 8.34 13.06 20.02
N CYS A 155 9.27 13.84 19.49
CA CYS A 155 9.78 15.03 20.14
C CYS A 155 8.95 16.23 19.71
N ARG A 156 8.19 16.83 20.63
CA ARG A 156 7.37 18.03 20.38
C ARG A 156 8.22 19.27 20.22
N THR A 157 9.33 19.36 20.95
CA THR A 157 10.29 20.47 20.85
C THR A 157 10.86 20.60 19.43
N ASP A 158 11.27 19.49 18.82
CA ASP A 158 11.85 19.47 17.47
C ASP A 158 10.84 19.05 16.38
N ASN A 159 9.60 18.76 16.79
CA ASN A 159 8.50 18.32 15.94
C ASN A 159 8.86 17.16 14.98
N MET A 160 9.45 16.09 15.51
CA MET A 160 9.86 14.92 14.72
C MET A 160 9.76 13.59 15.48
N CYS A 161 9.59 12.50 14.72
CA CYS A 161 9.62 11.13 15.22
C CYS A 161 11.07 10.68 15.45
N ILE A 162 11.33 10.10 16.61
CA ILE A 162 12.66 9.70 17.08
C ILE A 162 12.60 8.30 17.73
N CYS A 163 13.73 7.60 17.79
CA CYS A 163 13.82 6.34 18.53
C CYS A 163 14.13 6.59 20.02
N LEU A 164 13.94 5.57 20.86
CA LEU A 164 14.20 5.68 22.30
C LEU A 164 15.66 6.00 22.65
N SER A 165 16.63 5.65 21.80
CA SER A 165 18.03 6.08 22.00
C SER A 165 18.19 7.59 21.81
N CYS A 166 17.55 8.18 20.81
CA CYS A 166 17.56 9.64 20.60
C CYS A 166 16.98 10.40 21.81
N VAL A 167 15.94 9.85 22.46
CA VAL A 167 15.34 10.45 23.67
C VAL A 167 16.35 10.54 24.81
N MET A 168 17.20 9.53 24.97
CA MET A 168 18.20 9.49 26.04
C MET A 168 19.47 10.31 25.73
N ASP A 169 19.73 10.56 24.44
CA ASP A 169 20.94 11.24 23.96
C ASP A 169 20.65 12.71 23.57
N GLU A 170 20.42 12.98 22.28
CA GLU A 170 20.33 14.33 21.71
C GLU A 170 19.08 15.10 22.13
N HIS A 171 17.98 14.37 22.38
CA HIS A 171 16.70 14.98 22.79
C HIS A 171 16.49 14.88 24.30
N LYS A 172 17.57 14.72 25.07
CA LYS A 172 17.48 14.62 26.53
C LYS A 172 16.97 15.93 27.13
N GLY A 173 15.82 15.85 27.78
CA GLY A 173 15.15 16.99 28.41
C GLY A 173 14.22 17.76 27.47
N HIS A 174 14.04 17.31 26.23
CA HIS A 174 12.98 17.82 25.36
C HIS A 174 11.61 17.27 25.77
N ASP A 175 10.54 17.93 25.32
CA ASP A 175 9.18 17.41 25.48
C ASP A 175 8.98 16.24 24.51
N THR A 176 9.06 15.02 25.05
CA THR A 176 8.93 13.78 24.29
C THR A 176 7.75 12.96 24.78
N VAL A 177 6.95 12.48 23.85
CA VAL A 177 5.81 11.58 24.09
C VAL A 177 5.95 10.33 23.22
N SER A 178 5.12 9.30 23.44
CA SER A 178 5.10 8.16 22.51
C SER A 178 4.52 8.59 21.16
N SER A 179 5.03 8.00 20.07
CA SER A 179 4.50 8.24 18.72
C SER A 179 3.02 7.87 18.60
N ALA A 180 2.56 6.90 19.40
CA ALA A 180 1.14 6.53 19.49
C ALA A 180 0.30 7.65 20.12
N ALA A 181 0.68 8.14 21.29
CA ALA A 181 -0.07 9.20 21.98
C ALA A 181 -0.13 10.49 21.18
N GLU A 182 0.99 10.90 20.55
CA GLU A 182 1.02 12.08 19.69
C GLU A 182 0.06 11.94 18.49
N ARG A 183 -0.02 10.73 17.91
CA ARG A 183 -0.95 10.46 16.81
C ARG A 183 -2.39 10.60 17.26
N ASP A 184 -2.75 10.00 18.38
CA ASP A 184 -4.11 10.05 18.90
C ASP A 184 -4.53 11.51 19.19
N GLU A 185 -3.65 12.31 19.78
CA GLU A 185 -3.90 13.73 20.06
C GLU A 185 -4.04 14.56 18.78
N LYS A 186 -3.14 14.37 17.81
CA LYS A 186 -3.21 15.07 16.51
C LYS A 186 -4.45 14.66 15.72
N GLN A 187 -4.80 13.38 15.75
CA GLN A 187 -6.01 12.85 15.09
C GLN A 187 -7.28 13.43 15.73
N ALA A 188 -7.39 13.43 17.05
CA ALA A 188 -8.51 14.03 17.76
C ALA A 188 -8.64 15.54 17.47
N THR A 189 -7.51 16.24 17.44
CA THR A 189 -7.46 17.67 17.09
C THR A 189 -7.94 17.92 15.66
N LEU A 190 -7.52 17.09 14.71
CA LEU A 190 -8.04 17.15 13.34
C LEU A 190 -9.56 16.93 13.33
N GLU A 191 -10.06 15.86 13.93
CA GLU A 191 -11.49 15.55 13.93
C GLU A 191 -12.35 16.67 14.56
N ALA A 192 -11.88 17.27 15.66
CA ALA A 192 -12.51 18.42 16.28
C ALA A 192 -12.55 19.64 15.34
N ASN A 193 -11.43 19.92 14.66
CA ASN A 193 -11.36 20.97 13.65
C ASN A 193 -12.34 20.69 12.50
N LYS A 194 -12.41 19.44 12.01
CA LYS A 194 -13.35 19.01 10.95
C LYS A 194 -14.79 19.31 11.36
N CYS A 195 -15.17 18.90 12.57
CA CYS A 195 -16.51 19.12 13.11
C CYS A 195 -16.83 20.61 13.21
N THR A 196 -15.88 21.42 13.65
CA THR A 196 -16.01 22.88 13.73
C THR A 196 -16.25 23.50 12.36
N PHE A 197 -15.46 23.12 11.35
CA PHE A 197 -15.63 23.60 9.98
C PHE A 197 -16.98 23.18 9.37
N VAL A 198 -17.37 21.92 9.53
CA VAL A 198 -18.66 21.41 9.05
C VAL A 198 -19.82 22.16 9.70
N THR A 199 -19.73 22.45 11.00
CA THR A 199 -20.77 23.20 11.73
C THR A 199 -20.86 24.64 11.25
N LYS A 200 -19.71 25.34 11.12
CA LYS A 200 -19.67 26.71 10.57
C LYS A 200 -20.23 26.76 9.15
N ARG A 201 -19.92 25.75 8.32
CA ARG A 201 -20.47 25.62 6.96
C ARG A 201 -21.99 25.50 6.98
N LYS A 202 -22.53 24.55 7.75
CA LYS A 202 -24.00 24.37 7.87
C LYS A 202 -24.70 25.66 8.30
N LYS A 203 -24.10 26.41 9.24
CA LYS A 203 -24.62 27.71 9.66
C LYS A 203 -24.65 28.72 8.51
N ARG A 204 -23.54 28.85 7.77
CA ARG A 204 -23.46 29.74 6.59
C ARG A 204 -24.46 29.37 5.50
N GLU A 205 -24.66 28.08 5.25
CA GLU A 205 -25.64 27.59 4.27
C GLU A 205 -27.08 27.96 4.68
N LYS A 206 -27.39 27.90 5.97
CA LYS A 206 -28.68 28.35 6.52
C LYS A 206 -28.86 29.86 6.39
N GLU A 207 -27.86 30.65 6.80
CA GLU A 207 -27.86 32.13 6.65
C GLU A 207 -28.07 32.54 5.19
N LEU A 208 -27.43 31.83 4.25
CA LEU A 208 -27.57 32.07 2.82
C LEU A 208 -29.00 31.74 2.34
N HIS A 209 -29.56 30.62 2.79
CA HIS A 209 -30.94 30.22 2.43
C HIS A 209 -31.98 31.23 2.94
N GLU A 210 -31.87 31.65 4.20
CA GLU A 210 -32.75 32.68 4.79
C GLU A 210 -32.66 34.02 4.03
N LEU A 211 -31.44 34.42 3.63
CA LEU A 211 -31.24 35.62 2.83
C LEU A 211 -31.93 35.50 1.45
N ARG A 212 -31.90 34.31 0.82
CA ARG A 212 -32.59 34.05 -0.45
C ARG A 212 -34.09 34.31 -0.31
N GLU A 213 -34.72 33.67 0.68
CA GLU A 213 -36.15 33.77 0.92
C GLU A 213 -36.56 35.23 1.18
N ALA A 214 -35.78 35.97 1.97
CA ALA A 214 -36.02 37.39 2.22
C ALA A 214 -35.92 38.24 0.94
N THR A 215 -34.95 37.97 0.07
CA THR A 215 -34.83 38.70 -1.21
C THR A 215 -35.96 38.39 -2.19
N GLU A 216 -36.41 37.13 -2.25
CA GLU A 216 -37.55 36.71 -3.08
C GLU A 216 -38.86 37.32 -2.56
N ALA A 217 -39.08 37.32 -1.24
CA ALA A 217 -40.22 37.98 -0.61
C ALA A 217 -40.24 39.50 -0.89
N HIS A 218 -39.09 40.16 -0.81
CA HIS A 218 -38.97 41.59 -1.14
C HIS A 218 -39.22 41.88 -2.62
N ALA A 219 -38.75 41.02 -3.54
CA ALA A 219 -39.05 41.13 -4.96
C ALA A 219 -40.55 40.97 -5.25
N ASN A 220 -41.20 39.99 -4.62
CA ASN A 220 -42.63 39.76 -4.76
C ASN A 220 -43.47 40.90 -4.15
N PHE A 221 -43.04 41.49 -3.04
CA PHE A 221 -43.69 42.67 -2.45
C PHE A 221 -43.57 43.91 -3.36
N LYS A 222 -42.43 44.11 -4.02
CA LYS A 222 -42.25 45.19 -5.01
C LYS A 222 -43.12 45.03 -6.26
N ASN A 223 -43.55 43.80 -6.57
CA ASN A 223 -44.36 43.47 -7.74
C ASN A 223 -45.88 43.44 -7.43
N MET A 224 -46.31 43.78 -6.20
CA MET A 224 -47.72 43.97 -5.86
C MET A 224 -48.24 45.31 -6.41
N PRO A 225 -49.43 45.37 -7.06
CA PRO A 225 -49.98 46.64 -7.53
C PRO A 225 -50.31 47.55 -6.33
N SER A 226 -49.78 48.77 -6.31
CA SER A 226 -50.17 49.75 -5.30
C SER A 226 -51.63 50.15 -5.48
N ALA A 227 -52.43 50.04 -4.41
CA ALA A 227 -53.70 50.74 -4.31
C ALA A 227 -53.42 52.24 -4.29
N SER A 228 -54.22 52.98 -5.07
CA SER A 228 -54.08 54.41 -5.33
C SER A 228 -54.01 55.26 -4.05
N GLY A 229 -52.91 56.00 -3.89
CA GLY A 229 -52.83 57.21 -3.06
C GLY A 229 -51.92 57.13 -1.83
N ALA A 230 -50.61 57.36 -1.99
CA ALA A 230 -49.72 57.94 -0.97
C ALA A 230 -48.36 58.32 -1.59
N GLU A 231 -47.77 59.41 -1.07
CA GLU A 231 -46.66 60.18 -1.62
C GLU A 231 -45.32 59.42 -1.77
N GLU A 232 -44.58 59.78 -2.83
CA GLU A 232 -43.29 59.19 -3.22
C GLU A 232 -42.21 59.38 -2.15
N SER A 233 -41.81 58.28 -1.51
CA SER A 233 -40.52 58.20 -0.81
C SER A 233 -39.44 57.73 -1.79
N PRO A 234 -38.21 58.30 -1.75
CA PRO A 234 -37.16 57.96 -2.71
C PRO A 234 -36.70 56.50 -2.53
N SER A 235 -37.04 55.65 -3.48
CA SER A 235 -36.64 54.25 -3.51
C SER A 235 -35.15 54.14 -3.80
N ARG A 236 -34.32 54.00 -2.76
CA ARG A 236 -32.92 53.61 -2.93
C ARG A 236 -32.87 52.16 -3.43
N THR A 237 -32.55 52.00 -4.70
CA THR A 237 -32.28 50.69 -5.28
C THR A 237 -30.89 50.23 -4.85
N LEU A 238 -30.84 49.32 -3.87
CA LEU A 238 -29.62 48.62 -3.52
C LEU A 238 -29.33 47.62 -4.65
N GLN A 239 -28.33 47.90 -5.49
CA GLN A 239 -27.81 46.88 -6.40
C GLN A 239 -26.86 45.96 -5.62
N PRO A 240 -27.14 44.65 -5.53
CA PRO A 240 -26.23 43.72 -4.89
C PRO A 240 -24.90 43.68 -5.66
N VAL A 241 -23.78 43.75 -4.94
CA VAL A 241 -22.43 43.72 -5.51
C VAL A 241 -22.12 42.37 -6.20
N VAL A 242 -22.90 41.32 -5.92
CA VAL A 242 -22.80 39.98 -6.53
C VAL A 242 -24.17 39.28 -6.54
N SER A 243 -24.45 38.48 -7.58
CA SER A 243 -25.68 37.69 -7.66
C SER A 243 -25.67 36.52 -6.66
N PHE A 244 -26.85 36.10 -6.21
CA PHE A 244 -26.96 34.94 -5.31
C PHE A 244 -26.37 33.67 -5.92
N SER A 245 -26.51 33.49 -7.24
CA SER A 245 -25.89 32.37 -7.97
C SER A 245 -24.36 32.39 -7.88
N ALA A 246 -23.74 33.58 -7.96
CA ALA A 246 -22.30 33.74 -7.81
C ALA A 246 -21.84 33.40 -6.37
N VAL A 247 -22.62 33.78 -5.36
CA VAL A 247 -22.32 33.42 -3.96
C VAL A 247 -22.44 31.92 -3.72
N SER A 248 -23.50 31.28 -4.24
CA SER A 248 -23.65 29.82 -4.17
C SER A 248 -22.49 29.07 -4.85
N HIS A 249 -22.03 29.56 -6.00
CA HIS A 249 -20.88 28.97 -6.71
C HIS A 249 -19.59 29.09 -5.89
N MET A 250 -19.31 30.26 -5.31
CA MET A 250 -18.14 30.46 -4.45
C MET A 250 -18.16 29.56 -3.20
N VAL A 251 -19.34 29.33 -2.60
CA VAL A 251 -19.48 28.41 -1.46
C VAL A 251 -19.20 26.96 -1.87
N TYR A 252 -19.64 26.54 -3.06
CA TYR A 252 -19.36 25.20 -3.58
C TYR A 252 -17.87 25.00 -3.91
N GLU A 253 -17.24 25.97 -4.57
CA GLU A 253 -15.81 25.92 -4.89
C GLU A 253 -14.93 25.92 -3.62
N PHE A 254 -15.32 26.69 -2.60
CA PHE A 254 -14.66 26.68 -1.29
C PHE A 254 -14.80 25.32 -0.60
N LYS A 255 -15.96 24.64 -0.73
CA LYS A 255 -16.17 23.29 -0.21
C LYS A 255 -15.21 22.28 -0.84
N GLU A 256 -15.07 22.31 -2.17
CA GLU A 256 -14.17 21.39 -2.89
C GLU A 256 -12.70 21.63 -2.50
N LYS A 257 -12.27 22.89 -2.42
CA LYS A 257 -10.92 23.25 -1.96
C LYS A 257 -10.66 22.83 -0.51
N LEU A 258 -11.66 22.94 0.37
CA LEU A 258 -11.56 22.46 1.74
C LEU A 258 -11.44 20.94 1.80
N GLU A 259 -12.17 20.19 0.99
CA GLU A 259 -12.07 18.72 0.93
C GLU A 259 -10.70 18.27 0.41
N ILE A 260 -10.16 18.96 -0.60
CA ILE A 260 -8.80 18.71 -1.11
C ILE A 260 -7.75 19.03 -0.04
N PHE A 261 -7.83 20.20 0.58
CA PHE A 261 -6.94 20.60 1.68
C PHE A 261 -7.01 19.62 2.85
N TRP A 262 -8.21 19.14 3.19
CA TRP A 262 -8.42 18.12 4.21
C TRP A 262 -7.74 16.80 3.85
N LYS A 263 -7.93 16.31 2.62
CA LYS A 263 -7.25 15.11 2.13
C LYS A 263 -5.74 15.28 2.18
N GLN A 264 -5.21 16.42 1.75
CA GLN A 264 -3.77 16.70 1.79
C GLN A 264 -3.22 16.77 3.23
N LYS A 265 -3.93 17.43 4.15
CA LYS A 265 -3.47 17.58 5.53
C LYS A 265 -3.56 16.27 6.32
N VAL A 266 -4.59 15.46 6.09
CA VAL A 266 -4.70 14.10 6.63
C VAL A 266 -3.60 13.21 6.05
N ASN A 267 -3.32 13.29 4.75
CA ASN A 267 -2.23 12.53 4.13
C ASN A 267 -0.86 12.96 4.68
N ASN A 268 -0.62 14.25 4.91
CA ASN A 268 0.65 14.74 5.46
C ASN A 268 0.85 14.34 6.94
N VAL A 269 -0.22 14.41 7.75
CA VAL A 269 -0.20 13.87 9.11
C VAL A 269 -0.07 12.34 9.10
N GLY A 270 -0.65 11.67 8.11
CA GLY A 270 -0.49 10.25 7.82
C GLY A 270 0.93 9.89 7.40
N GLU A 271 1.60 10.64 6.54
CA GLU A 271 2.97 10.37 6.10
C GLU A 271 4.00 10.60 7.23
N ILE A 272 3.73 11.54 8.13
CA ILE A 272 4.58 11.77 9.32
C ILE A 272 4.33 10.73 10.41
N LEU A 273 3.10 10.21 10.55
CA LEU A 273 2.72 9.32 11.66
C LEU A 273 2.52 7.85 11.25
N MET A 274 1.86 7.50 10.14
CA MET A 274 1.67 6.12 9.66
C MET A 274 2.97 5.41 9.29
N SER A 275 4.01 6.17 8.95
CA SER A 275 5.38 5.68 8.72
C SER A 275 6.10 5.26 10.01
N SER A 276 5.60 5.69 11.18
CA SER A 276 6.28 5.53 12.48
C SER A 276 5.59 4.52 13.41
N CYS A 277 4.27 4.36 13.34
CA CYS A 277 3.56 3.22 13.96
C CYS A 277 2.35 2.85 13.10
N PRO A 278 2.35 1.65 12.52
CA PRO A 278 1.22 1.19 11.73
C PRO A 278 0.06 0.70 12.61
N GLU A 279 -1.17 0.94 12.14
CA GLU A 279 -2.41 0.55 12.83
C GLU A 279 -2.41 -0.95 13.15
N GLU A 280 -2.66 -1.26 14.43
CA GLU A 280 -2.98 -2.62 14.85
C GLU A 280 -4.37 -2.97 14.31
N VAL A 281 -4.43 -3.86 13.31
CA VAL A 281 -5.70 -4.47 12.93
C VAL A 281 -6.00 -5.56 13.95
N PRO A 282 -7.15 -5.53 14.65
CA PRO A 282 -7.50 -6.57 15.62
C PRO A 282 -7.48 -7.95 14.96
N PRO A 283 -7.08 -9.02 15.70
CA PRO A 283 -6.98 -10.35 15.13
C PRO A 283 -8.33 -10.75 14.54
N GLN A 284 -8.38 -10.97 13.23
CA GLN A 284 -9.53 -11.60 12.61
C GLN A 284 -9.58 -13.03 13.13
N VAL A 285 -10.54 -13.30 14.00
CA VAL A 285 -10.92 -14.64 14.41
C VAL A 285 -11.39 -15.35 13.14
N GLN A 286 -10.52 -16.14 12.51
CA GLN A 286 -10.91 -17.08 11.47
C GLN A 286 -11.80 -18.14 12.15
N GLN A 287 -13.11 -17.91 12.10
CA GLN A 287 -14.10 -18.94 12.38
C GLN A 287 -14.01 -19.97 11.25
N PHE A 288 -13.26 -21.04 11.48
CA PHE A 288 -13.41 -22.27 10.70
C PHE A 288 -14.64 -23.00 11.24
N THR A 289 -15.72 -22.99 10.46
CA THR A 289 -16.81 -23.98 10.54
C THR A 289 -16.47 -25.18 9.68
#